data_AF-A0A382LJB6-F1
#
_entry.id   AF-A0A382LJB6-F1
#
_cell.length_a   1.000
_cell.length_b   1.000
_cell.length_c   1.000
_cell.angle_alpha   90.00
_cell.angle_beta   90.00
_cell.angle_gamma   90.00
#
_symmetry.space_group_name_H-M   'P 1'
#
loop_
_entity.id
_entity.type
_entity.pdbx_description
1 polymer ?
#
loop_
_entity_poly.entity_id
_entity_poly.type
_entity_poly.pdbx_seq_one_letter_code
_entity_poly.pdbx_strand_id
1 'polypeptide(L)' 'MSKEIITKLDELDNGLKKLSTERKVVLSHHKTFELVDKLRELVKQLKEEANTNE' A
#
# COMPACT_ATOMS: atom_id res chain seq x y z
N MET A 1 5.23 2.38 -18.59
CA MET A 1 4.30 1.22 -18.33
C MET A 1 2.84 1.56 -18.65
N SER A 2 1.91 0.59 -18.63
CA SER A 2 0.46 0.87 -18.79
C SER A 2 -0.04 1.78 -17.66
N LYS A 3 -0.51 2.99 -17.98
CA LYS A 3 -1.13 3.94 -17.02
C LYS A 3 -2.17 3.28 -16.11
N GLU A 4 -2.88 2.28 -16.62
CA GLU A 4 -3.87 1.51 -15.86
C GLU A 4 -3.27 0.75 -14.65
N ILE A 5 -2.04 0.23 -14.77
CA ILE A 5 -1.36 -0.48 -13.67
C ILE A 5 -1.01 0.50 -12.55
N ILE A 6 -0.49 1.67 -12.91
CA ILE A 6 -0.13 2.72 -11.94
C ILE A 6 -1.37 3.19 -11.18
N THR A 7 -2.48 3.43 -11.88
CA THR A 7 -3.77 3.81 -11.24
C THR A 7 -4.26 2.74 -10.27
N LYS A 8 -4.22 1.46 -10.65
CA LYS A 8 -4.64 0.34 -9.77
C LYS A 8 -3.76 0.23 -8.53
N LEU A 9 -2.44 0.43 -8.67
CA LEU A 9 -1.52 0.45 -7.53
C LEU A 9 -1.80 1.64 -6.59
N ASP A 10 -2.23 2.79 -7.13
CA ASP A 10 -2.66 3.94 -6.33
C ASP A 10 -3.96 3.69 -5.55
N GLU A 11 -4.96 3.09 -6.18
CA GLU A 11 -6.19 2.69 -5.50
C GLU A 11 -5.91 1.67 -4.38
N LEU A 12 -5.01 0.71 -4.63
CA LEU A 12 -4.61 -0.30 -3.66
C LEU A 12 -3.88 0.31 -2.45
N ASP A 13 -2.89 1.19 -2.67
CA ASP A 13 -2.19 1.89 -1.56
C ASP A 13 -3.17 2.69 -0.70
N ASN A 14 -4.12 3.39 -1.32
CA ASN A 14 -5.14 4.16 -0.62
C ASN A 14 -6.08 3.26 0.21
N GLY A 15 -6.44 2.08 -0.30
CA GLY A 15 -7.20 1.08 0.43
C GLY A 15 -6.44 0.55 1.65
N LEU A 16 -5.17 0.18 1.46
CA LEU A 16 -4.30 -0.31 2.53
C LEU A 16 -4.05 0.75 3.61
N LYS A 17 -3.85 2.02 3.22
CA LYS A 17 -3.72 3.15 4.15
C LYS A 17 -4.91 3.26 5.10
N LYS A 18 -6.13 3.09 4.60
CA LYS A 18 -7.36 3.10 5.41
C LYS A 18 -7.47 1.90 6.35
N LEU A 19 -6.75 0.81 6.09
CA LEU A 19 -6.74 -0.39 6.93
C LEU A 19 -5.57 -0.44 7.90
N SER A 20 -4.50 0.31 7.63
CA SER A 20 -3.25 0.36 8.37
C SER A 20 -3.37 0.98 9.77
N THR A 21 -2.23 1.00 10.47
CA THR A 21 -2.02 1.68 11.75
C THR A 21 -2.20 3.20 11.69
N GLU A 22 -2.20 3.83 10.50
CA GLU A 22 -2.36 5.28 10.33
C GLU A 22 -3.77 5.81 10.68
N ARG A 23 -4.71 4.94 11.04
CA ARG A 23 -6.03 5.38 11.50
C ARG A 23 -5.91 6.11 12.84
N LYS A 24 -6.64 7.22 12.97
CA LYS A 24 -6.74 8.06 14.18
C LYS A 24 -7.53 7.38 15.31
N VAL A 25 -7.32 6.09 15.52
CA VAL A 25 -8.00 5.25 16.50
C VAL A 25 -6.91 4.40 17.16
N VAL A 26 -6.75 4.51 18.47
CA VAL A 26 -5.80 3.68 19.23
C VAL A 26 -6.29 2.24 19.15
N LEU A 27 -5.70 1.48 18.25
CA LEU A 27 -5.92 0.04 18.13
C LEU A 27 -4.85 -0.68 18.95
N SER A 28 -5.25 -1.75 19.64
CA SER A 28 -4.29 -2.67 20.25
C SER A 28 -3.32 -3.16 19.16
N HIS A 29 -2.05 -3.41 19.51
CA HIS A 29 -1.07 -3.91 18.55
C HIS A 29 -1.55 -5.26 18.00
N HIS A 30 -2.18 -5.23 16.83
CA HIS A 30 -2.72 -6.41 16.17
C HIS A 30 -1.85 -6.74 14.97
N LYS A 31 -1.44 -8.01 14.88
CA LYS A 31 -0.65 -8.59 13.78
C LYS A 31 -1.23 -8.27 12.40
N THR A 32 -2.54 -8.10 12.29
CA THR A 32 -3.22 -7.68 11.06
C THR A 32 -2.74 -6.33 10.54
N PHE A 33 -2.46 -5.36 11.41
CA PHE A 33 -1.95 -4.06 10.97
C PHE A 33 -0.52 -4.15 10.48
N GLU A 34 0.34 -4.93 11.13
CA GLU A 34 1.70 -5.19 10.64
C GLU A 34 1.69 -5.88 9.27
N LEU A 35 0.74 -6.79 9.03
CA LEU A 35 0.57 -7.43 7.73
C LEU A 35 0.10 -6.42 6.67
N VAL A 36 -0.79 -5.49 7.03
CA VAL A 36 -1.23 -4.41 6.13
C VAL A 36 -0.09 -3.45 5.80
N ASP A 37 0.76 -3.11 6.77
CA ASP A 37 1.93 -2.25 6.55
C ASP A 37 2.94 -2.93 5.61
N LYS A 38 3.21 -4.23 5.79
CA LYS A 38 4.05 -5.03 4.87
C LYS A 38 3.45 -5.10 3.46
N LEU A 39 2.14 -5.30 3.34
CA LEU A 39 1.43 -5.25 2.06
C LEU A 39 1.62 -3.90 1.37
N ARG A 40 1.65 -2.82 2.15
CA ARG A 40 1.83 -1.46 1.64
C ARG A 40 3.25 -1.20 1.16
N GLU A 41 4.26 -1.76 1.84
CA GLU A 41 5.64 -1.74 1.34
C GLU A 41 5.79 -2.47 -0.01
N LEU A 42 5.16 -3.64 -0.16
CA LEU A 42 5.17 -4.37 -1.44
C LEU A 42 4.54 -3.55 -2.58
N VAL A 43 3.44 -2.84 -2.31
CA VAL A 43 2.80 -1.97 -3.32
C VAL A 43 3.71 -0.81 -3.72
N LYS A 44 4.49 -0.25 -2.78
CA LYS A 44 5.48 0.79 -3.09
C LYS A 44 6.62 0.25 -3.97
N GLN A 45 7.16 -0.93 -3.64
CA GLN A 45 8.19 -1.58 -4.46
C GLN A 45 7.69 -1.82 -5.90
N LEU A 46 6.47 -2.34 -6.05
CA LEU A 46 5.84 -2.53 -7.36
C LEU A 46 5.67 -1.22 -8.13
N LYS A 47 5.34 -0.11 -7.44
CA LYS A 47 5.27 1.23 -8.05
C LYS A 47 6.65 1.73 -8.49
N GLU A 48 7.70 1.51 -7.69
CA GLU A 48 9.07 1.90 -8.02
C GLU A 48 9.59 1.10 -9.22
N GLU A 49 9.36 -0.22 -9.26
CA GLU A 49 9.68 -1.09 -10.40
C GLU A 49 8.89 -0.69 -11.66
N ALA A 50 7.63 -0.26 -11.49
CA ALA A 50 6.80 0.23 -12.57
C ALA A 50 7.29 1.55 -13.17
N ASN A 51 7.84 2.44 -12.34
CA ASN A 51 8.41 3.72 -12.76
C ASN A 51 9.85 3.61 -13.28
N THR A 52 10.63 2.64 -12.81
CA THR A 52 12.04 2.45 -13.22
C THR A 52 12.15 1.80 -14.61
N ASN A 53 11.11 1.09 -15.06
CA ASN A 53 11.03 0.47 -16.38
C ASN A 53 10.40 1.39 -17.45
N GLU A 54 10.52 2.71 -17.29
CA GLU A 54 10.09 3.74 -18.25
C GLU A 54 11.31 4.48 -18.82
#